data_AF-A0A6L7KKJ7-F1
#
_entry.id   AF-A0A6L7KKJ7-F1
#
_cell.length_a   1.000
_cell.length_b   1.000
_cell.length_c   1.000
_cell.angle_alpha   90.00
_cell.angle_beta   90.00
_cell.angle_gamma   90.00
#
_symmetry.space_group_name_H-M   'P 1'
#
loop_
_entity.id
_entity.type
_entity.pdbx_description
1 polymer ?
#
loop_
_entity_poly.entity_id
_entity_poly.type
_entity_poly.pdbx_seq_one_letter_code
_entity_poly.pdbx_strand_id
1 'polypeptide(L)'
;MTDRPNILLIEADQMAAFPLDFCNPDGQARTPNLGALARDGVVFDNAYCNSPLCGPSRASKFTGRLPTSHQVWGNGAELPSETPTMMHFLRSAGYRTVCSGKCHFVGADQLHGFDRRLTTDMYP
;
A
#
# COMPACT_ATOMS: atom_id res chain seq x y z
N MET A 1 -27.67 -3.22 -7.86
CA MET A 1 -26.25 -3.27 -7.45
C MET A 1 -25.75 -1.83 -7.45
N THR A 2 -24.94 -1.42 -6.49
CA THR A 2 -24.30 -0.09 -6.56
C THR A 2 -23.24 -0.16 -7.66
N ASP A 3 -23.29 0.73 -8.66
CA ASP A 3 -22.34 0.75 -9.80
C ASP A 3 -20.87 1.03 -9.41
N ARG A 4 -20.58 1.16 -8.12
CA ARG A 4 -19.24 1.41 -7.57
C ARG A 4 -18.89 0.31 -6.57
N PRO A 5 -17.85 -0.50 -6.82
CA PRO A 5 -17.43 -1.57 -5.91
C PRO A 5 -16.71 -1.00 -4.70
N ASN A 6 -16.83 -1.64 -3.54
CA ASN A 6 -15.96 -1.34 -2.40
C ASN A 6 -14.53 -1.84 -2.68
N ILE A 7 -13.52 -1.12 -2.18
CA ILE A 7 -12.11 -1.46 -2.37
C ILE A 7 -11.48 -1.70 -0.99
N LEU A 8 -10.89 -2.88 -0.79
CA LEU A 8 -10.12 -3.23 0.40
C LEU A 8 -8.68 -3.52 -0.01
N LEU A 9 -7.75 -2.65 0.39
CA LEU A 9 -6.32 -2.85 0.22
C LEU A 9 -5.73 -3.47 1.50
N ILE A 10 -5.22 -4.69 1.40
CA ILE A 10 -4.51 -5.38 2.48
C ILE A 10 -3.02 -5.34 2.16
N GLU A 11 -2.20 -4.81 3.07
CA GLU A 11 -0.77 -4.65 2.87
C GLU A 11 0.01 -5.15 4.09
N ALA A 12 0.99 -6.01 3.83
CA ALA A 12 2.00 -6.42 4.80
C ALA A 12 3.30 -5.62 4.60
N ASP A 13 4.10 -5.46 5.65
CA ASP A 13 5.42 -4.83 5.56
C ASP A 13 6.52 -5.90 5.49
N GLN A 14 7.50 -5.70 4.61
CA GLN A 14 8.64 -6.59 4.39
C GLN A 14 8.25 -8.06 4.10
N MET A 15 7.14 -8.27 3.38
CA MET A 15 6.69 -9.61 3.01
C MET A 15 7.47 -10.12 1.78
N ALA A 16 8.27 -11.16 1.99
CA ALA A 16 8.85 -11.93 0.90
C ALA A 16 7.82 -12.94 0.37
N ALA A 17 7.75 -13.12 -0.95
CA ALA A 17 6.85 -14.10 -1.57
C ALA A 17 7.36 -15.55 -1.42
N PHE A 18 8.68 -15.76 -1.47
CA PHE A 18 9.29 -17.09 -1.47
C PHE A 18 8.92 -17.98 -0.27
N PRO A 19 8.75 -17.46 0.97
CA PRO A 19 8.31 -18.28 2.10
C PRO A 19 6.83 -18.68 2.08
N LEU A 20 5.99 -18.07 1.26
CA LEU A 20 4.52 -18.27 1.27
C LEU A 20 4.14 -19.55 0.52
N ASP A 21 3.40 -20.44 1.18
CA ASP A 21 3.01 -21.74 0.63
C ASP A 21 2.16 -21.68 -0.65
N PHE A 22 1.40 -20.60 -0.87
CA PHE A 22 0.64 -20.40 -2.11
C PHE A 22 1.49 -19.88 -3.29
N CYS A 23 2.65 -19.28 -3.02
CA CYS A 23 3.60 -18.82 -4.05
C CYS A 23 4.68 -19.87 -4.34
N ASN A 24 5.05 -20.66 -3.35
CA ASN A 24 6.10 -21.67 -3.42
C ASN A 24 5.64 -22.94 -2.69
N PRO A 25 5.53 -24.11 -3.36
CA PRO A 25 5.18 -25.37 -2.72
C PRO A 25 6.09 -25.77 -1.55
N ASP A 26 7.36 -25.36 -1.57
CA ASP A 26 8.33 -25.58 -0.49
C ASP A 26 8.32 -24.45 0.56
N GLY A 27 7.41 -23.48 0.42
CA GLY A 27 7.22 -22.36 1.33
C GLY A 27 6.80 -22.83 2.73
N GLN A 28 7.51 -22.34 3.75
CA GLN A 28 7.27 -22.76 5.14
C GLN A 28 6.15 -21.97 5.84
N ALA A 29 5.80 -20.79 5.34
CA ALA A 29 4.74 -19.97 5.90
C ALA A 29 3.38 -20.48 5.43
N ARG A 30 2.63 -21.07 6.36
CA ARG A 30 1.28 -21.58 6.12
C ARG A 30 0.29 -20.43 6.00
N THR A 31 -0.27 -20.22 4.81
CA THR A 31 -1.13 -19.06 4.54
C THR A 31 -2.47 -19.45 3.91
N PRO A 32 -3.31 -20.27 4.59
CA PRO A 32 -4.52 -20.83 3.99
C PRO A 32 -5.52 -19.77 3.50
N ASN A 33 -5.62 -18.63 4.19
CA ASN A 33 -6.52 -17.54 3.79
C ASN A 33 -6.00 -16.77 2.57
N LEU A 34 -4.68 -16.53 2.47
CA LEU A 34 -4.10 -15.91 1.29
C LEU A 34 -4.15 -16.86 0.09
N GLY A 35 -3.90 -18.16 0.31
CA GLY A 35 -4.07 -19.18 -0.71
C GLY A 35 -5.51 -19.31 -1.20
N ALA A 36 -6.51 -19.13 -0.33
CA ALA A 36 -7.92 -19.06 -0.75
C ALA A 36 -8.19 -17.83 -1.62
N LEU A 37 -7.73 -16.64 -1.19
CA LEU A 37 -7.86 -15.41 -1.97
C LEU A 37 -7.17 -15.51 -3.34
N ALA A 38 -6.01 -16.15 -3.40
CA ALA A 38 -5.27 -16.37 -4.64
C ALA A 38 -6.01 -17.28 -5.63
N ARG A 39 -6.70 -18.32 -5.15
CA ARG A 39 -7.52 -19.22 -5.99
C ARG A 39 -8.74 -18.53 -6.60
N ASP A 40 -9.34 -17.60 -5.86
CA ASP A 40 -10.54 -16.87 -6.29
C ASP A 40 -10.22 -15.55 -7.00
N GLY A 41 -8.93 -15.25 -7.22
CA GLY A 41 -8.45 -13.96 -7.70
C GLY A 41 -7.43 -14.06 -8.84
N VAL A 42 -6.64 -12.99 -8.98
CA VAL A 42 -5.54 -12.90 -9.94
C VAL A 42 -4.23 -12.75 -9.18
N VAL A 43 -3.26 -13.61 -9.50
CA VAL A 43 -1.91 -13.57 -8.94
C VAL A 43 -0.96 -12.98 -9.98
N PHE A 44 -0.13 -12.03 -9.53
CA PHE A 44 0.95 -11.46 -10.33
C PHE A 44 2.27 -12.09 -9.87
N ASP A 45 2.76 -13.09 -10.60
CA ASP A 45 4.00 -13.82 -10.25
C ASP A 45 5.26 -12.93 -10.27
N ASN A 46 5.19 -11.80 -10.98
CA ASN A 46 6.31 -10.87 -11.19
C ASN A 46 5.94 -9.44 -10.77
N ALA A 47 5.44 -9.27 -9.55
CA ALA A 47 5.16 -7.96 -8.96
C ALA A 47 6.37 -7.46 -8.14
N TYR A 48 6.86 -6.26 -8.46
CA TYR A 48 8.01 -5.65 -7.80
C TYR A 48 7.67 -4.32 -7.16
N CYS A 49 8.25 -4.04 -5.98
CA CYS A 49 8.21 -2.72 -5.38
C CYS A 49 9.04 -1.72 -6.20
N ASN A 50 8.64 -0.45 -6.21
CA ASN A 50 9.37 0.62 -6.92
C ASN A 50 10.70 0.99 -6.26
N SER A 51 10.84 0.69 -4.96
CA SER A 51 12.04 0.88 -4.17
C SER A 51 12.04 -0.14 -3.03
N PRO A 52 13.14 -0.86 -2.76
CA PRO A 52 13.21 -1.86 -1.69
C PRO A 52 13.37 -1.20 -0.30
N LEU A 53 12.58 -0.16 -0.02
CA LEU A 53 12.60 0.59 1.24
C LEU A 53 11.19 1.14 1.56
N CYS A 54 10.78 1.09 2.84
CA CYS A 54 9.40 1.35 3.28
C CYS A 54 8.80 2.66 2.74
N GLY A 55 9.36 3.82 3.11
CA GLY A 55 8.84 5.15 2.76
C GLY A 55 8.76 5.35 1.24
N PRO A 56 9.88 5.19 0.50
CA PRO A 56 9.87 5.32 -0.95
C PRO A 56 8.89 4.36 -1.65
N SER A 57 8.83 3.08 -1.24
CA SER A 57 7.88 2.11 -1.82
C SER A 57 6.43 2.53 -1.60
N ARG A 58 6.09 3.00 -0.40
CA ARG A 58 4.73 3.42 -0.04
C ARG A 58 4.34 4.71 -0.75
N ALA A 59 5.25 5.68 -0.82
CA ALA A 59 5.06 6.91 -1.59
C ALA A 59 4.81 6.59 -3.08
N SER A 60 5.61 5.70 -3.69
CA SER A 60 5.38 5.31 -5.08
C SER A 60 4.05 4.60 -5.29
N LYS A 61 3.69 3.66 -4.40
CA LYS A 61 2.40 2.97 -4.45
C LYS A 61 1.22 3.95 -4.36
N PHE A 62 1.26 4.90 -3.42
CA PHE A 62 0.14 5.84 -3.22
C PHE A 62 0.03 6.88 -4.32
N THR A 63 1.17 7.37 -4.84
CA THR A 63 1.18 8.40 -5.89
C THR A 63 1.06 7.83 -7.31
N GLY A 64 1.39 6.55 -7.50
CA GLY A 64 1.54 5.94 -8.82
C GLY A 64 2.77 6.45 -9.59
N ARG A 65 3.74 7.06 -8.91
CA ARG A 65 4.93 7.70 -9.51
C ARG A 65 6.20 7.07 -8.94
N LEU A 66 7.30 7.08 -9.71
CA LEU A 66 8.59 6.59 -9.23
C LEU A 66 9.25 7.58 -8.23
N PRO A 67 10.21 7.14 -7.40
CA PRO A 67 10.93 8.01 -6.47
C PRO A 67 11.59 9.22 -7.13
N THR A 68 12.05 9.07 -8.37
CA THR A 68 12.59 10.16 -9.21
C THR A 68 11.59 11.30 -9.44
N SER A 69 10.29 11.00 -9.38
CA SER A 69 9.23 11.95 -9.66
C SER A 69 8.60 12.57 -8.42
N HIS A 70 8.57 11.85 -7.28
CA HIS A 70 7.99 12.36 -6.02
C HIS A 70 9.04 12.67 -4.95
N GLN A 71 10.33 12.44 -5.23
CA GLN A 71 11.48 12.82 -4.42
C GLN A 71 11.57 12.22 -3.01
N VAL A 72 10.76 11.21 -2.69
CA VAL A 72 10.90 10.42 -1.45
C VAL A 72 11.96 9.35 -1.69
N TRP A 73 13.22 9.72 -1.44
CA TRP A 73 14.39 8.85 -1.69
C TRP A 73 14.74 7.92 -0.53
N GLY A 74 14.28 8.24 0.68
CA GLY A 74 14.60 7.50 1.90
C GLY A 74 13.49 7.59 2.94
N ASN A 75 13.64 6.85 4.02
CA ASN A 75 12.63 6.74 5.09
C ASN A 75 12.42 8.01 5.94
N GLY A 76 13.27 9.02 5.76
CA GLY A 76 13.12 10.34 6.40
C GLY A 76 12.73 11.45 5.42
N ALA A 77 12.44 11.12 4.16
CA ALA A 77 12.04 12.10 3.17
C ALA A 77 10.53 12.33 3.24
N GLU A 78 10.11 13.59 3.32
CA GLU A 78 8.72 14.01 3.32
C GLU A 78 8.09 13.79 1.94
N LEU A 79 6.84 13.33 1.92
CA LEU A 79 5.99 13.40 0.74
C LEU A 79 5.26 14.76 0.80
N PRO A 80 5.47 15.69 -0.15
CA PRO A 80 4.79 16.98 -0.09
C PRO A 80 3.26 16.82 -0.15
N SER A 81 2.54 17.54 0.70
CA SER A 81 1.07 17.45 0.81
C SER A 81 0.32 17.79 -0.47
N GLU A 82 0.90 18.62 -1.35
CA GLU A 82 0.33 18.93 -2.66
C GLU A 82 0.41 17.74 -3.65
N THR A 83 1.16 16.68 -3.33
CA THR A 83 1.30 15.52 -4.21
C THR A 83 0.04 14.66 -4.17
N PRO A 84 -0.71 14.54 -5.28
CA PRO A 84 -1.91 13.74 -5.31
C PRO A 84 -1.59 12.25 -5.13
N THR A 85 -2.48 11.55 -4.45
CA THR A 85 -2.43 10.10 -4.23
C THR A 85 -3.71 9.46 -4.76
N MET A 86 -3.72 8.14 -4.91
CA MET A 86 -4.95 7.40 -5.26
C MET A 86 -6.11 7.67 -4.28
N MET A 87 -5.83 8.05 -3.02
CA MET A 87 -6.86 8.39 -2.04
C MET A 87 -7.60 9.68 -2.43
N HIS A 88 -6.86 10.70 -2.91
CA HIS A 88 -7.45 11.94 -3.40
C HIS A 88 -8.38 11.70 -4.60
N PHE A 89 -7.96 10.84 -5.52
CA PHE A 89 -8.76 10.48 -6.69
C PHE A 89 -10.01 9.67 -6.30
N LEU A 90 -9.88 8.68 -5.41
CA LEU A 90 -11.01 7.91 -4.89
C LEU A 90 -12.02 8.82 -4.17
N ARG A 91 -11.54 9.73 -3.31
CA ARG A 91 -12.40 10.70 -2.63
C ARG A 91 -13.14 11.60 -3.60
N SER A 92 -12.46 12.09 -4.64
CA SER A 92 -13.08 12.90 -5.70
C SER A 92 -14.14 12.13 -6.49
N ALA A 93 -14.01 10.80 -6.60
CA ALA A 93 -15.01 9.90 -7.18
C ALA A 93 -16.16 9.52 -6.21
N GLY A 94 -16.18 10.09 -5.00
CA GLY A 94 -17.23 9.89 -4.00
C GLY A 94 -17.01 8.68 -3.09
N TYR A 95 -15.79 8.14 -3.02
CA TYR A 95 -15.44 7.11 -2.03
C TYR A 95 -15.11 7.74 -0.69
N ARG A 96 -15.46 7.04 0.39
CA ARG A 96 -14.90 7.28 1.70
C ARG A 96 -13.57 6.53 1.83
N THR A 97 -12.48 7.22 2.17
CA THR A 97 -11.15 6.63 2.27
C THR A 97 -10.72 6.51 3.73
N VAL A 98 -10.40 5.31 4.18
CA VAL A 98 -10.00 5.05 5.58
C VAL A 98 -8.73 4.21 5.61
N CYS A 99 -7.79 4.60 6.48
CA CYS A 99 -6.57 3.84 6.73
C CYS A 99 -6.53 3.30 8.16
N SER A 100 -6.05 2.06 8.32
CA SER A 100 -5.68 1.46 9.59
C SER A 100 -4.33 0.77 9.42
N GLY A 101 -3.36 1.13 10.25
CA GLY A 101 -2.00 0.63 10.20
C GLY A 101 -0.97 1.64 9.68
N LYS A 102 0.12 1.09 9.15
CA LYS A 102 1.31 1.84 8.72
C LYS A 102 1.16 2.40 7.32
N CYS A 103 1.53 3.66 7.13
CA CYS A 103 1.68 4.29 5.80
C CYS A 103 3.07 4.87 5.56
N HIS A 104 3.86 5.09 6.62
CA HIS A 104 5.20 5.69 6.56
C HIS A 104 5.20 7.05 5.87
N PHE A 105 4.22 7.89 6.20
CA PHE A 105 4.23 9.29 5.80
C PHE A 105 5.13 10.07 6.75
N VAL A 106 6.15 10.74 6.21
CA VAL A 106 7.00 11.68 6.93
C VAL A 106 6.48 13.08 6.63
N GLY A 107 6.45 13.94 7.64
CA GLY A 107 5.93 15.31 7.53
C GLY A 107 4.66 15.53 8.36
N ALA A 108 4.15 16.76 8.32
CA ALA A 108 3.00 17.15 9.12
C ALA A 108 1.69 16.53 8.60
N ASP A 109 1.59 16.28 7.29
CA ASP A 109 0.43 15.61 6.70
C ASP A 109 0.54 14.09 6.90
N GLN A 110 -0.36 13.57 7.73
CA GLN A 110 -0.45 12.15 8.02
C GLN A 110 -1.63 11.47 7.34
N LEU A 111 -2.35 12.19 6.47
CA LEU A 111 -3.55 11.73 5.77
C LEU A 111 -3.33 11.52 4.29
N HIS A 112 -2.65 12.42 3.59
CA HIS A 112 -2.39 12.35 2.15
C HIS A 112 -3.60 11.83 1.33
N GLY A 113 -4.78 12.39 1.61
CA GLY A 113 -6.04 12.09 0.92
C GLY A 113 -6.97 11.10 1.63
N PHE A 114 -6.54 10.43 2.71
CA PHE A 114 -7.46 9.66 3.56
C PHE A 114 -8.43 10.58 4.31
N ASP A 115 -9.74 10.26 4.31
CA ASP A 115 -10.72 10.98 5.14
C ASP A 115 -10.49 10.71 6.64
N ARG A 116 -10.02 9.51 6.97
CA ARG A 116 -9.76 9.12 8.36
C ARG A 116 -8.60 8.13 8.45
N ARG A 117 -7.77 8.33 9.46
CA ARG A 117 -6.75 7.38 9.89
C ARG A 117 -7.09 6.87 11.29
N LEU A 118 -7.21 5.54 11.44
CA LEU A 118 -7.69 4.90 12.66
C LEU A 118 -6.58 4.66 13.68
N THR A 119 -5.33 4.60 13.24
CA THR A 119 -4.16 4.35 14.09
C THR A 119 -3.05 5.33 13.75
N THR A 120 -2.20 5.63 14.73
CA THR A 120 -0.92 6.30 14.45
C THR A 120 -0.03 5.43 13.54
N ASP A 121 1.00 6.03 12.95
CA ASP A 121 2.08 5.25 12.37
C ASP A 121 2.88 4.54 13.46
N MET A 122 3.45 3.38 13.13
CA MET A 122 4.34 2.63 14.03
C MET A 122 5.79 3.09 13.91
N TYR A 123 6.15 3.75 12.81
CA TYR A 123 7.47 4.30 12.61
C TYR A 123 7.57 5.67 13.34
N PRO A 124 8.70 5.95 14.01
CA PRO A 124 8.92 7.24 14.67
C PRO A 124 8.98 8.40 13.68
#